data_AF-T2IQ65-F1
#
_entry.id   AF-T2IQ65-F1
#
_cell.length_a   1.000
_cell.length_b   1.000
_cell.length_c   1.000
_cell.angle_alpha   90.00
_cell.angle_beta   90.00
_cell.angle_gamma   90.00
#
_symmetry.space_group_name_H-M   'P 1'
#
loop_
_entity.id
_entity.type
_entity.pdbx_description
1 polymer ?
#
loop_
_entity_poly.entity_id
_entity_poly.type
_entity_poly.pdbx_seq_one_letter_code
_entity_poly.pdbx_strand_id
1 'polypeptide(L)' 'MIILDTHAWIWWLTESPKLSLKATEAIKNNTLIGIPAISCWELSMLVSKNRIKLSMDVQSADEFSFSKS' A
#
# COMPACT_ATOMS: atom_id res chain seq x y z
N MET A 1 -10.71 -9.69 6.35
CA MET A 1 -9.51 -9.62 5.50
C MET A 1 -9.92 -9.03 4.17
N ILE A 2 -9.21 -8.03 3.67
CA ILE A 2 -9.41 -7.44 2.34
C ILE A 2 -8.12 -7.55 1.52
N ILE A 3 -8.24 -7.72 0.21
CA ILE A 3 -7.10 -7.72 -0.71
C ILE A 3 -7.20 -6.44 -1.56
N LEU A 4 -6.14 -5.64 -1.57
CA LEU A 4 -6.07 -4.43 -2.37
C LEU A 4 -5.38 -4.69 -3.70
N ASP A 5 -5.92 -4.15 -4.77
CA ASP A 5 -5.20 -4.05 -6.04
C ASP A 5 -4.16 -2.91 -5.98
N THR A 6 -3.31 -2.83 -7.00
CA THR A 6 -2.23 -1.85 -7.10
C THR A 6 -2.75 -0.40 -7.04
N HIS A 7 -3.92 -0.10 -7.62
CA HIS A 7 -4.48 1.26 -7.67
C HIS A 7 -5.11 1.66 -6.34
N ALA A 8 -5.89 0.78 -5.73
CA ALA A 8 -6.45 0.95 -4.41
C ALA A 8 -5.36 1.10 -3.36
N TRP A 9 -4.27 0.33 -3.47
CA TRP A 9 -3.11 0.47 -2.58
C TRP A 9 -2.41 1.82 -2.74
N ILE A 10 -2.13 2.25 -3.98
CA ILE A 10 -1.51 3.56 -4.25
C ILE A 10 -2.41 4.71 -3.78
N TRP A 11 -3.71 4.67 -4.08
CA TRP A 11 -4.65 5.71 -3.68
C TRP A 11 -4.84 5.78 -2.17
N TRP A 12 -4.82 4.63 -1.50
CA TRP A 12 -4.87 4.58 -0.05
C TRP A 12 -3.61 5.19 0.59
N LEU A 13 -2.42 4.86 0.09
CA LEU A 13 -1.16 5.44 0.56
C LEU A 13 -1.03 6.95 0.29
N THR A 14 -1.65 7.44 -0.78
CA THR A 14 -1.59 8.85 -1.19
C THR A 14 -2.79 9.68 -0.70
N GLU A 15 -3.67 9.09 0.12
CA GLU A 15 -4.94 9.69 0.56
C GLU A 15 -5.72 10.33 -0.61
N SER A 16 -5.68 9.67 -1.76
CA SER A 16 -6.21 10.23 -3.00
C SER A 16 -7.74 10.33 -2.94
N PRO A 17 -8.34 11.44 -3.40
CA PRO A 17 -9.80 11.56 -3.50
C PRO A 17 -10.44 10.59 -4.50
N LYS A 18 -9.62 9.86 -5.29
CA LYS A 18 -10.06 8.78 -6.17
C LYS A 18 -10.45 7.51 -5.41
N LEU A 19 -10.03 7.37 -4.14
CA LEU A 19 -10.47 6.26 -3.30
C LEU A 19 -11.87 6.55 -2.77
N SER A 20 -12.85 5.73 -3.16
CA SER A 20 -14.23 5.88 -2.69
C SER A 20 -14.32 5.75 -1.18
N LEU A 21 -15.21 6.52 -0.54
CA LEU A 21 -15.47 6.45 0.90
C LEU A 21 -15.78 5.03 1.37
N LYS A 22 -16.55 4.27 0.58
CA LYS A 22 -16.85 2.85 0.87
C LYS A 22 -15.60 1.98 0.89
N ALA A 23 -14.64 2.22 -0.01
CA ALA A 23 -13.38 1.50 -0.06
C ALA A 23 -12.50 1.85 1.15
N THR A 24 -12.43 3.14 1.50
CA THR A 24 -11.72 3.61 2.69
C THR A 24 -12.30 3.03 3.97
N GLU A 25 -13.63 2.99 4.11
CA GLU A 25 -14.30 2.35 5.24
C GLU A 25 -14.06 0.84 5.26
N ALA A 26 -14.13 0.16 4.11
CA ALA A 26 -13.81 -1.26 4.03
C ALA A 26 -12.37 -1.56 4.45
N ILE A 27 -11.40 -0.71 4.07
CA ILE A 27 -10.01 -0.81 4.52
C ILE A 27 -9.92 -0.58 6.03
N LYS A 28 -10.52 0.48 6.56
CA LYS A 28 -10.49 0.82 8.00
C LYS A 28 -11.14 -0.24 8.88
N ASN A 29 -12.22 -0.88 8.40
CA ASN A 29 -12.94 -1.92 9.13
C ASN A 29 -12.25 -3.29 9.07
N ASN A 30 -11.16 -3.44 8.30
CA ASN A 30 -10.39 -4.67 8.21
C ASN A 30 -9.02 -4.49 8.89
N THR A 31 -8.73 -5.34 9.87
CA THR A 31 -7.43 -5.38 10.56
C THR A 31 -6.35 -6.11 9.76
N LEU A 32 -6.74 -6.91 8.77
CA LEU A 32 -5.82 -7.65 7.90
C LEU A 32 -6.01 -7.24 6.44
N ILE A 33 -4.96 -6.65 5.87
CA ILE A 33 -4.89 -6.18 4.49
C ILE A 33 -3.86 -7.04 3.75
N GLY A 34 -4.30 -7.72 2.70
CA GLY A 34 -3.43 -8.46 1.78
C GLY A 34 -3.09 -7.64 0.56
N ILE A 35 -1.84 -7.72 0.11
CA ILE A 35 -1.39 -7.15 -1.16
C ILE A 35 -0.88 -8.31 -2.02
N PRO A 36 -1.41 -8.49 -3.24
CA PRO A 36 -0.92 -9.50 -4.17
C PRO A 36 0.56 -9.27 -4.49
N ALA A 37 1.38 -10.32 -4.52
CA ALA A 37 2.80 -10.20 -4.86
C ALA A 37 3.03 -9.57 -6.25
N ILE A 38 2.09 -9.76 -7.19
CA ILE A 38 2.13 -9.12 -8.51
C ILE A 38 2.05 -7.59 -8.42
N SER A 39 1.30 -7.04 -7.46
CA SER A 39 1.20 -5.59 -7.23
C SER A 39 2.53 -5.01 -6.74
N CYS A 40 3.31 -5.76 -5.96
CA CYS A 40 4.66 -5.36 -5.57
C CYS A 40 5.60 -5.29 -6.78
N TRP A 41 5.49 -6.24 -7.71
CA TRP A 41 6.28 -6.21 -8.96
C TRP A 41 5.89 -5.03 -9.85
N GLU A 42 4.59 -4.77 -10.03
CA GLU A 42 4.11 -3.60 -10.78
C GLU A 42 4.60 -2.28 -10.17
N LEU A 43 4.57 -2.17 -8.83
CA LEU A 43 5.10 -1.01 -8.13
C LEU A 43 6.62 -0.87 -8.34
N SER A 44 7.38 -1.96 -8.22
CA SER A 44 8.82 -1.99 -8.48
C SER A 44 9.15 -1.55 -9.92
N MET A 45 8.37 -1.99 -10.90
CA MET A 45 8.46 -1.56 -12.30
C MET A 45 8.18 -0.07 -12.48
N LEU A 46 7.19 0.48 -11.75
CA LEU A 46 6.86 1.91 -11.78
C LEU A 46 7.98 2.77 -11.16
N VAL A 47 8.59 2.29 -10.08
CA VAL A 47 9.75 2.93 -9.44
C VAL A 47 10.98 2.86 -10.35
N SER A 48 11.26 1.69 -10.94
CA SER A 48 12.38 1.49 -11.88
C SER A 48 12.24 2.41 -13.11
N LYS A 49 11.01 2.63 -13.58
CA LYS A 49 10.72 3.57 -14.68
C LYS A 49 10.64 5.04 -14.23
N ASN A 50 10.96 5.35 -12.97
CA ASN A 50 10.92 6.69 -12.38
C ASN A 50 9.55 7.38 -12.50
N ARG A 51 8.46 6.59 -12.61
CA ARG A 51 7.08 7.09 -12.72
C ARG A 51 6.46 7.37 -11.37
N ILE A 52 6.95 6.70 -10.33
CA ILE A 52 6.55 6.88 -8.94
C ILE A 52 7.82 6.96 -8.11
N LYS A 53 7.91 7.96 -7.22
CA LYS A 53 8.92 8.01 -6.16
C LYS A 53 8.26 7.55 -4.87
N LEU A 54 8.79 6.49 -4.28
CA LEU A 54 8.47 6.13 -2.91
C LEU A 54 9.29 7.04 -1.99
N SER A 55 8.63 7.74 -1.06
CA SER A 55 9.32 8.59 -0.07
C SER A 55 10.05 7.78 1.01
N MET A 56 9.83 6.46 1.05
CA MET A 56 10.55 5.52 1.92
C MET A 56 11.40 4.60 1.04
N ASP A 57 12.67 4.46 1.39
CA ASP A 57 13.55 3.47 0.77
C ASP A 57 13.02 2.08 1.11
N VAL A 58 12.86 1.22 0.10
CA VAL A 58 12.30 -0.14 0.27
C VAL A 58 13.19 -0.99 1.19
N GLN A 59 14.46 -0.61 1.34
CA GLN A 59 15.41 -1.28 2.23
C GLN A 59 15.29 -0.88 3.71
N SER A 60 14.57 0.20 4.04
CA SER A 60 14.47 0.70 5.42
C SER A 60 13.20 0.22 6.13
N ALA A 61 12.74 -1.01 5.86
CA ALA A 61 11.63 -1.63 6.59
C ALA A 61 12.09 -2.29 7.91
N ASP A 62 13.30 -2.01 8.39
CA ASP A 62 13.92 -2.63 9.57
C ASP A 62 13.44 -2.08 10.92
N GLU A 63 12.49 -1.14 10.98
CA GLU A 63 12.01 -0.57 12.26
C GLU A 63 10.50 -0.61 12.47
N PHE A 64 9.78 -1.57 11.86
CA PHE A 64 8.49 -2.00 12.43
C PHE A 64 8.75 -2.91 13.64
N SER A 65 9.32 -2.34 14.70
CA SER A 65 9.35 -2.94 16.02
C SER A 65 7.91 -3.20 16.46
N PHE A 66 7.48 -4.46 16.35
CA PHE A 66 6.37 -5.00 17.12
C PHE A 66 6.70 -4.83 18.61
N SER A 67 6.41 -3.65 19.17
CA SER A 67 6.27 -3.46 20.60
C SER A 67 5.01 -4.20 21.03
N LYS A 68 5.18 -5.49 21.30
CA LYS A 68 4.20 -6.32 21.98
C LYS A 68 4.35 -6.01 23.47
N SER A 69 3.49 -5.13 23.99
CA SER A 69 3.20 -5.10 25.42
C SER A 69 1.94 -5.91 25.72
#